data_AF-A0A916HMG2-F1
#
_entry.id   AF-A0A916HMG2-F1
#
_cell.length_a   1.000
_cell.length_b   1.000
_cell.length_c   1.000
_cell.angle_alpha   90.00
_cell.angle_beta   90.00
_cell.angle_gamma   90.00
#
_symmetry.space_group_name_H-M   'P 1'
#
loop_
_entity.id
_entity.type
_entity.pdbx_description
1 polymer ?
#
loop_
_entity_poly.entity_id
_entity_poly.type
_entity_poly.pdbx_seq_one_letter_code
_entity_poly.pdbx_strand_id
1 'polypeptide(L)'
;MPPSTIGGINLLPEPEKRAIYARYIPAVLLEKYNIPPLTSAAGYNLLQFRFAPGSTDVEMRLFHQMDFPDPLLYAHLTDTLNGQIHILLYILNDPDSPRYDVDKMPDGLPTKFGTLRRNLEAEQTALEAGLAPGQVRRGLRMLGEAIKTFESFVTALGQEMYFVEPLYYHVAVIFERYGFNYQMGKRLMNSIHAGFQPGGDLQAQLDGSNPYRQPDAANSIRKRSWAIHDGILGEPFTNVTMYKQVGKSADINTTPDCVW
;
A
#
# COMPACT_ATOMS: atom_id res chain seq x y z
N MET A 1 -12.02 -3.73 29.53
CA MET A 1 -12.44 -2.92 28.36
C MET A 1 -11.84 -3.57 27.13
N PRO A 2 -12.56 -3.66 25.99
CA PRO A 2 -11.94 -4.10 24.74
C PRO A 2 -10.79 -3.14 24.37
N PRO A 3 -9.71 -3.64 23.75
CA PRO A 3 -8.61 -2.77 23.34
C PRO A 3 -9.08 -1.79 22.27
N SER A 4 -8.54 -0.57 22.29
CA SER A 4 -8.81 0.48 21.31
C SER A 4 -7.59 0.84 20.45
N THR A 5 -6.45 0.17 20.67
CA THR A 5 -5.15 0.46 20.02
C THR A 5 -4.44 -0.85 19.66
N ILE A 6 -3.48 -0.80 18.74
CA ILE A 6 -2.61 -1.93 18.38
C ILE A 6 -1.83 -2.41 19.60
N GLY A 7 -1.26 -1.48 20.39
CA GLY A 7 -0.59 -1.78 21.66
C GLY A 7 -1.49 -2.52 22.65
N GLY A 8 -2.75 -2.12 22.76
CA GLY A 8 -3.73 -2.78 23.60
C GLY A 8 -4.05 -4.20 23.13
N ILE A 9 -4.22 -4.40 21.82
CA ILE A 9 -4.43 -5.73 21.23
C ILE A 9 -3.19 -6.61 21.47
N ASN A 10 -1.99 -6.04 21.34
CA ASN A 10 -0.73 -6.77 21.51
C ASN A 10 -0.45 -7.25 22.94
N LEU A 11 -1.19 -6.74 23.95
CA LEU A 11 -1.15 -7.23 25.33
C LEU A 11 -2.07 -8.44 25.58
N LEU A 12 -3.02 -8.72 24.69
CA LEU A 12 -3.97 -9.80 24.88
C LEU A 12 -3.32 -11.19 24.72
N PRO A 13 -3.92 -12.23 25.34
CA PRO A 13 -3.57 -13.61 25.05
C PRO A 13 -3.63 -13.91 23.54
N GLU A 14 -2.72 -14.78 23.08
CA GLU A 14 -2.54 -15.10 21.66
C GLU A 14 -3.87 -15.45 20.92
N PRO A 15 -4.77 -16.29 21.46
CA PRO A 15 -6.03 -16.61 20.77
C PRO A 15 -6.94 -15.40 20.57
N GLU A 16 -7.05 -14.52 21.58
CA GLU A 16 -7.89 -13.32 21.53
C GLU A 16 -7.33 -12.30 20.54
N LYS A 17 -6.01 -12.07 20.61
CA LYS A 17 -5.27 -11.20 19.70
C LYS A 17 -5.46 -11.61 18.23
N ARG A 18 -5.24 -12.89 17.93
CA ARG A 18 -5.39 -13.42 16.57
C ARG A 18 -6.83 -13.33 16.08
N ALA A 19 -7.81 -13.60 16.94
CA ALA A 19 -9.22 -13.46 16.59
C ALA A 19 -9.61 -12.00 16.26
N ILE A 20 -8.99 -11.01 16.91
CA ILE A 20 -9.19 -9.59 16.60
C ILE A 20 -8.52 -9.24 15.27
N TYR A 21 -7.24 -9.56 15.10
CA TYR A 21 -6.53 -9.24 13.84
C TYR A 21 -7.06 -9.99 12.63
N ALA A 22 -7.61 -11.20 12.78
CA ALA A 22 -8.24 -11.91 11.67
C ALA A 22 -9.40 -11.13 11.04
N ARG A 23 -10.06 -10.23 11.77
CA ARG A 23 -11.15 -9.37 11.25
C ARG A 23 -10.66 -8.31 10.26
N TYR A 24 -9.35 -8.06 10.22
CA TYR A 24 -8.71 -7.20 9.24
C TYR A 24 -8.67 -7.84 7.84
N ILE A 25 -8.76 -9.16 7.75
CA ILE A 25 -8.64 -9.91 6.50
C ILE A 25 -10.00 -9.95 5.78
N PRO A 26 -10.10 -9.49 4.52
CA PRO A 26 -11.36 -9.52 3.78
C PRO A 26 -11.85 -10.96 3.57
N ALA A 27 -13.10 -11.26 3.94
CA ALA A 27 -13.67 -12.60 3.79
C ALA A 27 -13.68 -13.08 2.33
N VAL A 28 -13.93 -12.17 1.39
CA VAL A 28 -13.85 -12.42 -0.07
C VAL A 28 -12.49 -12.97 -0.51
N LEU A 29 -11.41 -12.65 0.21
CA LEU A 29 -10.08 -13.16 -0.07
C LEU A 29 -9.96 -14.63 0.39
N LEU A 30 -10.55 -14.95 1.53
CA LEU A 30 -10.59 -16.32 2.05
C LEU A 30 -11.41 -17.22 1.13
N GLU A 31 -12.57 -16.75 0.70
CA GLU A 31 -13.46 -17.46 -0.22
C GLU A 31 -12.78 -17.71 -1.57
N LYS A 32 -12.20 -16.66 -2.19
CA LYS A 32 -11.56 -16.76 -3.51
C LYS A 32 -10.45 -17.82 -3.56
N TYR A 33 -9.67 -17.94 -2.50
CA TYR A 33 -8.52 -18.86 -2.43
C TYR A 33 -8.78 -20.11 -1.59
N ASN A 34 -10.03 -20.36 -1.19
CA ASN A 34 -10.43 -21.49 -0.34
C ASN A 34 -9.58 -21.60 0.94
N ILE A 35 -9.23 -20.44 1.53
CA ILE A 35 -8.45 -20.38 2.76
C ILE A 35 -9.36 -20.82 3.91
N PRO A 36 -8.95 -21.82 4.72
CA PRO A 36 -9.73 -22.27 5.86
C PRO A 36 -9.90 -21.15 6.89
N PRO A 37 -10.86 -21.28 7.83
CA PRO A 37 -11.03 -20.29 8.89
C PRO A 37 -9.71 -19.97 9.58
N LEU A 38 -9.38 -18.68 9.71
CA LEU A 38 -8.09 -18.22 10.22
C LEU A 38 -7.84 -18.61 11.69
N THR A 39 -8.91 -18.99 12.40
CA THR A 39 -8.88 -19.52 13.77
C THR A 39 -8.71 -21.05 13.84
N SER A 40 -8.73 -21.76 12.71
CA SER A 40 -8.48 -23.20 12.64
C SER A 40 -7.00 -23.53 12.59
N ALA A 41 -6.60 -24.75 12.97
CA ALA A 41 -5.20 -25.19 12.90
C ALA A 41 -4.56 -25.02 11.50
N ALA A 42 -5.34 -25.21 10.43
CA ALA A 42 -4.87 -25.00 9.06
C ALA A 42 -4.71 -23.50 8.73
N GLY A 43 -5.67 -22.67 9.12
CA GLY A 43 -5.60 -21.21 8.93
C GLY A 43 -4.50 -20.55 9.77
N TYR A 44 -4.15 -21.15 10.91
CA TYR A 44 -3.10 -20.67 11.80
C TYR A 44 -1.71 -20.60 11.13
N ASN A 45 -1.43 -21.48 10.18
CA ASN A 45 -0.14 -21.50 9.46
C ASN A 45 -0.10 -20.48 8.30
N LEU A 46 -1.27 -20.14 7.76
CA LEU A 46 -1.41 -19.24 6.62
C LEU A 46 -1.44 -17.76 7.03
N LEU A 47 -1.95 -17.45 8.24
CA LEU A 47 -1.92 -16.10 8.79
C LEU A 47 -0.82 -15.98 9.84
N GLN A 48 0.25 -15.29 9.46
CA GLN A 48 1.43 -15.07 10.27
C GLN A 48 1.48 -13.64 10.79
N PHE A 49 2.03 -13.49 11.98
CA PHE A 49 2.16 -12.21 12.66
C PHE A 49 3.60 -11.96 13.10
N ARG A 50 3.99 -10.70 13.12
CA ARG A 50 5.16 -10.23 13.84
C ARG A 50 4.76 -9.04 14.70
N PHE A 51 4.87 -9.22 16.01
CA PHE A 51 4.64 -8.18 17.02
C PHE A 51 5.45 -8.53 18.28
N ALA A 52 5.54 -7.59 19.21
CA ALA A 52 6.01 -7.83 20.57
C ALA A 52 4.90 -7.46 21.58
N PRO A 53 4.83 -8.10 22.77
CA PRO A 53 3.84 -7.75 23.78
C PRO A 53 3.86 -6.26 24.12
N GLY A 54 2.70 -5.60 24.02
CA GLY A 54 2.55 -4.16 24.29
C GLY A 54 3.20 -3.23 23.25
N SER A 55 3.84 -3.75 22.22
CA SER A 55 4.32 -2.93 21.10
C SER A 55 3.14 -2.30 20.38
N THR A 56 3.28 -1.05 19.96
CA THR A 56 2.29 -0.35 19.13
C THR A 56 2.31 -0.80 17.67
N ASP A 57 3.11 -1.80 17.32
CA ASP A 57 3.39 -2.22 15.95
C ASP A 57 2.97 -3.67 15.69
N VAL A 58 2.45 -3.94 14.49
CA VAL A 58 2.18 -5.30 14.02
C VAL A 58 2.37 -5.42 12.51
N GLU A 59 3.11 -6.45 12.10
CA GLU A 59 3.10 -6.95 10.72
C GLU A 59 2.20 -8.19 10.62
N MET A 60 1.41 -8.26 9.56
CA MET A 60 0.52 -9.38 9.23
C MET A 60 0.81 -9.88 7.82
N ARG A 61 0.89 -11.20 7.66
CA ARG A 61 1.13 -11.85 6.38
C ARG A 61 0.13 -12.98 6.22
N LEU A 62 -0.69 -12.90 5.19
CA LEU A 62 -1.58 -13.97 4.79
C LEU A 62 -1.04 -14.62 3.52
N PHE A 63 -0.93 -15.94 3.55
CA PHE A 63 -0.60 -16.77 2.39
C PHE A 63 -1.84 -17.57 1.96
N HIS A 64 -1.97 -17.85 0.66
CA HIS A 64 -3.03 -18.74 0.15
C HIS A 64 -2.63 -20.22 0.26
N GLN A 65 -1.33 -20.51 0.34
CA GLN A 65 -0.79 -21.86 0.53
C GLN A 65 0.55 -21.78 1.28
N MET A 66 0.95 -22.90 1.88
CA MET A 66 2.25 -23.03 2.56
C MET A 66 3.40 -22.82 1.58
N ASP A 67 4.50 -22.25 2.07
CA ASP A 67 5.77 -22.05 1.36
C ASP A 67 5.69 -21.22 0.07
N PHE A 68 4.56 -20.56 -0.20
CA PHE A 68 4.48 -19.60 -1.30
C PHE A 68 5.34 -18.36 -0.99
N PRO A 69 6.14 -17.86 -1.94
CA PRO A 69 7.21 -16.90 -1.63
C PRO A 69 6.70 -15.52 -1.19
N ASP A 70 5.56 -15.09 -1.70
CA ASP A 70 5.04 -13.74 -1.47
C ASP A 70 3.67 -13.80 -0.77
N PRO A 71 3.43 -13.02 0.29
CA PRO A 71 2.11 -13.02 0.91
C PRO A 71 1.05 -12.52 -0.08
N LEU A 72 -0.12 -13.16 -0.02
CA LEU A 72 -1.34 -12.71 -0.69
C LEU A 72 -1.75 -11.33 -0.17
N LEU A 73 -1.66 -11.14 1.14
CA LEU A 73 -1.87 -9.87 1.82
C LEU A 73 -0.72 -9.65 2.80
N TYR A 74 -0.06 -8.49 2.70
CA TYR A 74 0.84 -7.98 3.72
C TYR A 74 0.27 -6.67 4.28
N ALA A 75 0.27 -6.53 5.60
CA ALA A 75 -0.12 -5.30 6.25
C ALA A 75 0.82 -4.97 7.41
N HIS A 76 1.16 -3.70 7.54
CA HIS A 76 1.96 -3.18 8.64
C HIS A 76 1.21 -2.01 9.27
N LEU A 77 0.78 -2.21 10.52
CA LEU A 77 -0.01 -1.24 11.28
C LEU A 77 0.78 -0.77 12.49
N THR A 78 0.61 0.51 12.82
CA THR A 78 1.13 1.07 14.06
C THR A 78 0.11 2.02 14.71
N ASP A 79 0.26 2.31 16.00
CA ASP A 79 -0.48 3.40 16.65
C ASP A 79 0.24 4.75 16.43
N THR A 80 -0.54 5.81 16.19
CA THR A 80 -0.03 7.18 16.30
C THR A 80 0.20 7.54 17.77
N LEU A 81 0.86 8.69 18.03
CA LEU A 81 1.02 9.24 19.38
C LEU A 81 -0.31 9.43 20.12
N ASN A 82 -1.41 9.63 19.40
CA ASN A 82 -2.76 9.78 19.95
C ASN A 82 -3.55 8.47 20.00
N GLY A 83 -2.91 7.33 19.70
CA GLY A 83 -3.53 6.00 19.74
C GLY A 83 -4.44 5.68 18.55
N GLN A 84 -4.38 6.44 17.46
CA GLN A 84 -5.14 6.15 16.24
C GLN A 84 -4.35 5.15 15.38
N ILE A 85 -5.03 4.32 14.59
CA ILE A 85 -4.32 3.40 13.69
C ILE A 85 -3.69 4.16 12.52
N HIS A 86 -2.44 3.80 12.23
CA HIS A 86 -1.68 4.24 11.07
C HIS A 86 -1.23 3.01 10.26
N ILE A 87 -1.64 2.92 9.00
CA ILE A 87 -1.16 1.91 8.06
C ILE A 87 0.15 2.41 7.44
N LEU A 88 1.24 1.70 7.72
CA LEU A 88 2.55 1.98 7.13
C LEU A 88 2.71 1.33 5.76
N LEU A 89 2.14 0.14 5.59
CA LEU A 89 2.19 -0.58 4.32
C LEU A 89 1.00 -1.53 4.18
N TYR A 90 0.44 -1.59 2.98
CA TYR A 90 -0.62 -2.53 2.63
C TYR A 90 -0.40 -3.06 1.21
N ILE A 91 -0.32 -4.38 1.06
CA ILE A 91 -0.07 -5.05 -0.21
C ILE A 91 -1.13 -6.13 -0.42
N LEU A 92 -1.66 -6.19 -1.64
CA LEU A 92 -2.54 -7.25 -2.13
C LEU A 92 -1.96 -7.80 -3.43
N ASN A 93 -1.40 -9.00 -3.38
CA ASN A 93 -0.76 -9.63 -4.53
C ASN A 93 -1.69 -10.65 -5.18
N ASP A 94 -1.72 -10.67 -6.50
CA ASP A 94 -2.27 -11.76 -7.29
C ASP A 94 -1.22 -12.88 -7.41
N PRO A 95 -1.40 -14.02 -6.72
CA PRO A 95 -0.42 -15.10 -6.70
C PRO A 95 -0.26 -15.77 -8.06
N ASP A 96 -1.28 -15.68 -8.92
CA ASP A 96 -1.29 -16.26 -10.26
C ASP A 96 -0.55 -15.38 -11.29
N SER A 97 -0.22 -14.13 -10.91
CA SER A 97 0.52 -13.22 -11.79
C SER A 97 2.04 -13.45 -11.73
N PRO A 98 2.79 -13.17 -12.81
CA PRO A 98 4.25 -13.24 -12.80
C PRO A 98 4.85 -12.39 -11.69
N ARG A 99 5.97 -12.87 -11.12
CA ARG A 99 6.75 -12.13 -10.11
C ARG A 99 7.86 -11.32 -10.77
N TYR A 100 8.05 -10.09 -10.31
CA TYR A 100 9.15 -9.21 -10.69
C TYR A 100 9.97 -8.88 -9.44
N ASP A 101 11.28 -9.09 -9.53
CA ASP A 101 12.19 -9.01 -8.38
C ASP A 101 12.61 -7.56 -8.07
N VAL A 102 11.64 -6.64 -8.02
CA VAL A 102 11.87 -5.21 -7.69
C VAL A 102 12.20 -4.99 -6.20
N ASP A 103 11.89 -5.97 -5.36
CA ASP A 103 12.08 -5.96 -3.91
C ASP A 103 13.46 -6.45 -3.45
N LYS A 104 14.25 -7.03 -4.36
CA LYS A 104 15.58 -7.60 -4.06
C LYS A 104 16.56 -7.39 -5.21
N MET A 105 17.84 -7.31 -4.88
CA MET A 105 18.94 -7.30 -5.83
C MET A 105 19.25 -8.74 -6.31
N PRO A 106 20.02 -8.93 -7.40
CA PRO A 106 20.40 -10.27 -7.87
C PRO A 106 21.16 -11.12 -6.83
N ASP A 107 21.82 -10.48 -5.85
CA ASP A 107 22.50 -11.13 -4.73
C ASP A 107 21.56 -11.45 -3.54
N GLY A 108 20.26 -11.14 -3.66
CA GLY A 108 19.24 -11.37 -2.65
C GLY A 108 19.11 -10.25 -1.61
N LEU A 109 19.93 -9.20 -1.65
CA LEU A 109 19.80 -8.06 -0.73
C LEU A 109 18.50 -7.29 -0.98
N PRO A 110 17.78 -6.85 0.05
CA PRO A 110 16.52 -6.13 -0.13
C PRO A 110 16.74 -4.72 -0.71
N THR A 111 15.88 -4.32 -1.64
CA THR A 111 15.86 -2.94 -2.19
C THR A 111 15.23 -1.94 -1.23
N LYS A 112 14.50 -2.43 -0.22
CA LYS A 112 13.66 -1.64 0.70
C LYS A 112 12.67 -0.78 -0.09
N PHE A 113 11.89 -1.44 -0.96
CA PHE A 113 10.90 -0.77 -1.82
C PHE A 113 11.53 0.29 -2.73
N GLY A 114 12.76 0.05 -3.18
CA GLY A 114 13.49 0.98 -4.04
C GLY A 114 14.07 2.21 -3.32
N THR A 115 13.89 2.36 -2.01
CA THR A 115 14.37 3.53 -1.25
C THR A 115 15.85 3.45 -0.87
N LEU A 116 16.38 2.23 -0.71
CA LEU A 116 17.79 2.01 -0.40
C LEU A 116 18.62 1.74 -1.67
N ARG A 117 18.10 0.88 -2.55
CA ARG A 117 18.71 0.47 -3.82
C ARG A 117 17.63 0.13 -4.82
N ARG A 118 17.93 0.17 -6.12
CA ARG A 118 16.99 -0.18 -7.19
C ARG A 118 17.52 -1.35 -8.02
N ASN A 119 16.68 -2.35 -8.25
CA ASN A 119 16.94 -3.38 -9.25
C ASN A 119 16.36 -2.92 -10.60
N LEU A 120 17.16 -2.15 -11.36
CA LEU A 120 16.68 -1.44 -12.55
C LEU A 120 16.20 -2.37 -13.67
N GLU A 121 16.81 -3.55 -13.82
CA GLU A 121 16.39 -4.55 -14.81
C GLU A 121 15.01 -5.13 -14.46
N ALA A 122 14.79 -5.47 -13.19
CA ALA A 122 13.49 -5.94 -12.72
C ALA A 122 12.42 -4.83 -12.80
N GLU A 123 12.76 -3.59 -12.46
CA GLU A 123 11.85 -2.44 -12.57
C GLU A 123 11.43 -2.16 -14.01
N GLN A 124 12.37 -2.24 -14.96
CA GLN A 124 12.06 -2.06 -16.38
C GLN A 124 11.11 -3.18 -16.87
N THR A 125 11.41 -4.44 -16.53
CA THR A 125 10.55 -5.57 -16.90
C THR A 125 9.15 -5.45 -16.27
N ALA A 126 9.06 -4.98 -15.02
CA ALA A 126 7.80 -4.74 -14.33
C ALA A 126 7.00 -3.61 -15.00
N LEU A 127 7.66 -2.50 -15.37
CA LEU A 127 7.07 -1.39 -16.11
C LEU A 127 6.47 -1.89 -17.44
N GLU A 128 7.23 -2.66 -18.22
CA GLU A 128 6.81 -3.22 -19.51
C GLU A 128 5.60 -4.16 -19.35
N ALA A 129 5.54 -4.91 -18.25
CA ALA A 129 4.40 -5.76 -17.89
C ALA A 129 3.17 -5.00 -17.34
N GLY A 130 3.30 -3.67 -17.20
CA GLY A 130 2.24 -2.77 -16.75
C GLY A 130 2.11 -2.66 -15.23
N LEU A 131 3.12 -3.00 -14.44
CA LEU A 131 3.13 -2.79 -12.99
C LEU A 131 3.53 -1.34 -12.66
N ALA A 132 3.14 -0.88 -11.48
CA ALA A 132 3.57 0.39 -10.88
C ALA A 132 4.82 0.18 -10.01
N PRO A 133 5.54 1.27 -9.62
CA PRO A 133 6.69 1.16 -8.72
C PRO A 133 6.38 0.37 -7.45
N GLY A 134 7.32 -0.48 -7.02
CA GLY A 134 7.21 -1.30 -5.81
C GLY A 134 6.30 -2.52 -5.91
N GLN A 135 5.59 -2.72 -7.02
CA GLN A 135 4.79 -3.93 -7.22
C GLN A 135 5.68 -5.09 -7.66
N VAL A 136 5.70 -6.16 -6.86
CA VAL A 136 6.34 -7.44 -7.22
C VAL A 136 5.43 -8.35 -8.03
N ARG A 137 4.12 -8.15 -7.93
CA ARG A 137 3.05 -8.89 -8.61
C ARG A 137 1.91 -7.94 -8.95
N ARG A 138 1.01 -8.36 -9.84
CA ARG A 138 -0.21 -7.60 -10.11
C ARG A 138 -1.08 -7.54 -8.86
N GLY A 139 -1.83 -6.46 -8.71
CA GLY A 139 -2.78 -6.32 -7.62
C GLY A 139 -4.09 -7.07 -7.88
N LEU A 140 -4.74 -7.54 -6.81
CA LEU A 140 -6.02 -8.28 -6.88
C LEU A 140 -7.24 -7.45 -7.31
N ARG A 141 -7.09 -6.12 -7.43
CA ARG A 141 -8.20 -5.16 -7.63
C ARG A 141 -9.28 -5.23 -6.53
N MET A 142 -8.89 -5.56 -5.31
CA MET A 142 -9.78 -5.74 -4.14
C MET A 142 -9.61 -4.65 -3.07
N LEU A 143 -9.08 -3.49 -3.42
CA LEU A 143 -8.81 -2.44 -2.44
C LEU A 143 -10.11 -1.86 -1.83
N GLY A 144 -11.20 -1.82 -2.60
CA GLY A 144 -12.49 -1.34 -2.09
C GLY A 144 -13.04 -2.25 -0.98
N GLU A 145 -12.97 -3.56 -1.17
CA GLU A 145 -13.34 -4.58 -0.19
C GLU A 145 -12.42 -4.51 1.03
N ALA A 146 -11.11 -4.39 0.80
CA ALA A 146 -10.13 -4.22 1.87
C ALA A 146 -10.41 -2.99 2.75
N ILE A 147 -10.74 -1.85 2.15
CA ILE A 147 -11.07 -0.62 2.88
C ILE A 147 -12.34 -0.81 3.71
N LYS A 148 -13.39 -1.44 3.17
CA LYS A 148 -14.63 -1.72 3.92
C LYS A 148 -14.38 -2.63 5.12
N THR A 149 -13.61 -3.70 4.93
CA THR A 149 -13.21 -4.59 6.02
C THR A 149 -12.38 -3.83 7.06
N PHE A 150 -11.46 -2.98 6.61
CA PHE A 150 -10.64 -2.20 7.52
C PHE A 150 -11.42 -1.15 8.31
N GLU A 151 -12.36 -0.44 7.68
CA GLU A 151 -13.25 0.49 8.39
C GLU A 151 -14.05 -0.22 9.48
N SER A 152 -14.53 -1.44 9.21
CA SER A 152 -15.22 -2.25 10.22
C SER A 152 -14.29 -2.64 11.38
N PHE A 153 -13.03 -2.95 11.09
CA PHE A 153 -12.00 -3.21 12.10
C PHE A 153 -11.72 -1.97 12.96
N VAL A 154 -11.55 -0.79 12.34
CA VAL A 154 -11.34 0.49 13.03
C VAL A 154 -12.53 0.85 13.92
N THR A 155 -13.76 0.70 13.42
CA THR A 155 -14.99 0.92 14.22
C THR A 155 -15.09 -0.04 15.39
N ALA A 156 -14.71 -1.32 15.23
CA ALA A 156 -14.72 -2.29 16.31
C ALA A 156 -13.75 -1.94 17.46
N LEU A 157 -12.74 -1.11 17.19
CA LEU A 157 -11.80 -0.57 18.19
C LEU A 157 -12.27 0.77 18.77
N GLY A 158 -13.45 1.25 18.39
CA GLY A 158 -13.99 2.54 18.84
C GLY A 158 -13.34 3.75 18.19
N GLN A 159 -12.67 3.57 17.05
CA GLN A 159 -12.04 4.66 16.30
C GLN A 159 -12.94 5.11 15.13
N GLU A 160 -12.87 6.40 14.80
CA GLU A 160 -13.66 7.02 13.71
C GLU A 160 -12.80 7.42 12.51
N MET A 161 -11.47 7.33 12.63
CA MET A 161 -10.53 7.68 11.58
C MET A 161 -9.20 6.94 11.73
N TYR A 162 -8.45 6.87 10.64
CA TYR A 162 -7.14 6.25 10.57
C TYR A 162 -6.27 6.92 9.52
N PHE A 163 -4.97 6.65 9.56
CA PHE A 163 -3.95 7.27 8.70
C PHE A 163 -3.30 6.25 7.78
N VAL A 164 -2.74 6.74 6.68
CA VAL A 164 -1.90 5.99 5.72
C VAL A 164 -0.72 6.85 5.29
N GLU A 165 0.40 6.21 5.01
CA GLU A 165 1.60 6.85 4.44
C GLU A 165 1.90 6.27 3.04
N PRO A 166 1.49 6.96 1.97
CA PRO A 166 1.70 6.47 0.61
C PRO A 166 3.17 6.57 0.23
N LEU A 167 3.84 5.42 0.05
CA LEU A 167 5.23 5.38 -0.36
C LEU A 167 5.46 5.88 -1.80
N TYR A 168 4.44 5.76 -2.67
CA TYR A 168 4.53 6.16 -4.07
C TYR A 168 3.37 7.08 -4.46
N TYR A 169 3.63 7.93 -5.47
CA TYR A 169 2.66 8.87 -6.03
C TYR A 169 1.34 8.20 -6.42
N HIS A 170 1.38 7.09 -7.16
CA HIS A 170 0.15 6.39 -7.57
C HIS A 170 -0.67 5.86 -6.39
N VAL A 171 -0.03 5.54 -5.26
CA VAL A 171 -0.72 5.07 -4.05
C VAL A 171 -1.49 6.22 -3.41
N ALA A 172 -0.92 7.43 -3.37
CA ALA A 172 -1.62 8.62 -2.90
C ALA A 172 -2.86 8.88 -3.76
N VAL A 173 -2.72 8.85 -5.10
CA VAL A 173 -3.84 9.03 -6.05
C VAL A 173 -4.91 7.95 -5.88
N ILE A 174 -4.53 6.69 -5.65
CA ILE A 174 -5.52 5.63 -5.34
C ILE A 174 -6.31 6.00 -4.09
N PHE A 175 -5.65 6.43 -3.03
CA PHE A 175 -6.33 6.77 -1.78
C PHE A 175 -7.27 7.96 -1.94
N GLU A 176 -6.94 8.96 -2.76
CA GLU A 176 -7.90 10.02 -3.13
C GLU A 176 -9.21 9.43 -3.69
N ARG A 177 -9.09 8.49 -4.63
CA ARG A 177 -10.24 7.81 -5.27
C ARG A 177 -11.06 6.96 -4.30
N TYR A 178 -10.47 6.55 -3.17
CA TYR A 178 -11.17 5.87 -2.09
C TYR A 178 -11.57 6.81 -0.94
N GLY A 179 -11.56 8.12 -1.18
CA GLY A 179 -12.12 9.12 -0.29
C GLY A 179 -11.22 9.51 0.89
N PHE A 180 -9.92 9.26 0.80
CA PHE A 180 -8.96 9.80 1.77
C PHE A 180 -8.74 11.30 1.56
N ASN A 181 -8.45 12.00 2.65
CA ASN A 181 -8.00 13.39 2.64
C ASN A 181 -6.52 13.47 3.05
N TYR A 182 -5.91 14.62 2.84
CA TYR A 182 -4.52 14.87 3.22
C TYR A 182 -4.45 15.47 4.62
N GLN A 183 -3.63 14.87 5.48
CA GLN A 183 -3.07 15.58 6.62
C GLN A 183 -1.90 16.47 6.16
N MET A 184 -1.08 15.94 5.25
CA MET A 184 0.07 16.63 4.65
C MET A 184 0.28 16.13 3.22
N GLY A 185 0.78 17.00 2.33
CA GLY A 185 1.14 16.61 0.95
C GLY A 185 0.19 17.07 -0.16
N LYS A 186 -1.01 17.60 0.15
CA LYS A 186 -1.97 18.06 -0.89
C LYS A 186 -1.37 19.10 -1.87
N ARG A 187 -0.58 20.05 -1.35
CA ARG A 187 0.08 21.07 -2.19
C ARG A 187 1.11 20.44 -3.12
N LEU A 188 1.88 19.48 -2.64
CA LEU A 188 2.85 18.72 -3.46
C LEU A 188 2.12 17.94 -4.56
N MET A 189 1.02 17.27 -4.24
CA MET A 189 0.26 16.51 -5.23
C MET A 189 -0.32 17.41 -6.35
N ASN A 190 -0.82 18.59 -5.98
CA ASN A 190 -1.26 19.61 -6.95
C ASN A 190 -0.10 20.17 -7.78
N SER A 191 1.06 20.44 -7.19
CA SER A 191 2.23 20.94 -7.93
C SER A 191 2.76 19.90 -8.91
N ILE A 192 2.80 18.62 -8.51
CA ILE A 192 3.14 17.51 -9.41
C ILE A 192 2.16 17.48 -10.59
N HIS A 193 0.86 17.58 -10.33
CA HIS A 193 -0.12 17.58 -11.40
C HIS A 193 0.09 18.76 -12.37
N ALA A 194 0.30 19.97 -11.85
CA ALA A 194 0.59 21.16 -12.66
C ALA A 194 1.89 21.01 -13.48
N GLY A 195 2.94 20.42 -12.88
CA GLY A 195 4.21 20.20 -13.57
C GLY A 195 4.11 19.24 -14.76
N PHE A 196 3.19 18.28 -14.72
CA PHE A 196 2.91 17.39 -15.86
C PHE A 196 1.94 17.97 -16.91
N GLN A 197 1.33 19.13 -16.67
CA GLN A 197 0.44 19.78 -17.66
C GLN A 197 1.22 20.37 -18.84
N PRO A 198 0.55 20.67 -19.97
CA PRO A 198 1.16 21.40 -21.09
C PRO A 198 1.89 22.68 -20.64
N GLY A 199 3.18 22.78 -20.94
CA GLY A 199 4.05 23.90 -20.54
C GLY A 199 4.61 23.81 -19.12
N GLY A 200 4.32 22.72 -18.39
CA GLY A 200 4.87 22.44 -17.07
C GLY A 200 6.33 21.97 -17.10
N ASP A 201 7.02 22.14 -15.97
CA ASP A 201 8.44 21.83 -15.79
C ASP A 201 8.75 20.32 -15.81
N LEU A 202 7.87 19.48 -15.26
CA LEU A 202 8.01 18.02 -15.32
C LEU A 202 7.68 17.48 -16.71
N GLN A 203 6.72 18.08 -17.41
CA GLN A 203 6.39 17.70 -18.78
C GLN A 203 7.59 17.89 -19.71
N ALA A 204 8.31 19.02 -19.58
CA ALA A 204 9.50 19.30 -20.37
C ALA A 204 10.64 18.29 -20.18
N GLN A 205 10.65 17.58 -19.04
CA GLN A 205 11.63 16.53 -18.74
C GLN A 205 11.23 15.14 -19.28
N LEU A 206 10.03 14.97 -19.83
CA LEU A 206 9.62 13.71 -20.47
C LEU A 206 10.16 13.64 -21.90
N ASP A 207 11.48 13.56 -22.02
CA ASP A 207 12.25 13.63 -23.27
C ASP A 207 12.48 12.28 -23.97
N GLY A 208 11.99 11.18 -23.38
CA GLY A 208 12.20 9.83 -23.89
C GLY A 208 13.62 9.28 -23.70
N SER A 209 14.48 9.94 -22.91
CA SER A 209 15.87 9.53 -22.66
C SER A 209 16.01 8.14 -22.02
N ASN A 210 14.99 7.68 -21.30
CA ASN A 210 14.94 6.36 -20.69
C ASN A 210 13.48 5.82 -20.64
N PRO A 211 13.26 4.54 -20.26
CA PRO A 211 11.92 3.95 -20.20
C PRO A 211 10.92 4.68 -19.28
N TYR A 212 11.41 5.40 -18.26
CA TYR A 212 10.62 6.15 -17.28
C TYR A 212 10.35 7.61 -17.68
N ARG A 213 10.94 8.10 -18.77
CA ARG A 213 10.84 9.50 -19.26
C ARG A 213 10.02 9.65 -20.54
N GLN A 214 9.16 8.70 -20.84
CA GLN A 214 8.36 8.72 -22.08
C GLN A 214 7.36 9.91 -22.09
N PRO A 215 7.19 10.64 -23.21
CA PRO A 215 6.29 11.80 -23.30
C PRO A 215 4.84 11.49 -22.87
N ASP A 216 4.38 10.28 -23.16
CA ASP A 216 3.02 9.86 -22.82
C ASP A 216 2.80 9.62 -21.32
N ALA A 217 3.88 9.64 -20.51
CA ALA A 217 3.80 9.62 -19.06
C ALA A 217 3.01 10.81 -18.51
N ALA A 218 2.97 11.94 -19.23
CA ALA A 218 2.17 13.10 -18.84
C ALA A 218 0.69 12.75 -18.62
N ASN A 219 0.17 11.70 -19.28
CA ASN A 219 -1.25 11.37 -19.25
C ASN A 219 -1.60 10.11 -18.44
N SER A 220 -0.62 9.41 -17.85
CA SER A 220 -0.86 8.18 -17.06
C SER A 220 -0.33 8.29 -15.63
N ILE A 221 -1.18 8.00 -14.65
CA ILE A 221 -0.84 7.98 -13.22
C ILE A 221 0.30 7.00 -12.96
N ARG A 222 0.23 5.79 -13.54
CA ARG A 222 1.29 4.78 -13.38
C ARG A 222 2.61 5.27 -13.95
N LYS A 223 2.61 5.84 -15.14
CA LYS A 223 3.82 6.35 -15.78
C LYS A 223 4.39 7.58 -15.08
N ARG A 224 3.55 8.51 -14.61
CA ARG A 224 3.97 9.61 -13.71
C ARG A 224 4.66 9.06 -12.47
N SER A 225 4.09 8.02 -11.85
CA SER A 225 4.68 7.41 -10.66
C SER A 225 6.04 6.79 -10.95
N TRP A 226 6.25 6.17 -12.11
CA TRP A 226 7.56 5.68 -12.54
C TRP A 226 8.54 6.82 -12.80
N ALA A 227 8.12 7.90 -13.46
CA ALA A 227 8.96 9.07 -13.67
C ALA A 227 9.40 9.69 -12.33
N ILE A 228 8.50 9.77 -11.36
CA ILE A 228 8.77 10.25 -9.99
C ILE A 228 9.72 9.31 -9.25
N HIS A 229 9.50 7.99 -9.33
CA HIS A 229 10.41 6.98 -8.77
C HIS A 229 11.81 7.07 -9.40
N ASP A 230 11.88 7.43 -10.68
CA ASP A 230 13.10 7.73 -11.41
C ASP A 230 13.68 9.13 -11.14
N GLY A 231 13.11 9.88 -10.20
CA GLY A 231 13.68 11.14 -9.72
C GLY A 231 13.34 12.38 -10.55
N ILE A 232 12.25 12.40 -11.32
CA ILE A 232 11.88 13.58 -12.15
C ILE A 232 11.61 14.84 -11.32
N LEU A 233 11.27 14.67 -10.04
CA LEU A 233 11.02 15.79 -9.13
C LEU A 233 12.32 16.49 -8.69
N GLY A 234 13.49 15.88 -8.91
CA GLY A 234 14.76 16.34 -8.34
C GLY A 234 14.91 16.08 -6.83
N GLU A 235 13.84 15.64 -6.16
CA GLU A 235 13.81 15.29 -4.75
C GLU A 235 12.96 14.03 -4.49
N PRO A 236 13.16 13.33 -3.36
CA PRO A 236 12.35 12.16 -3.01
C PRO A 236 10.88 12.52 -2.81
N PHE A 237 9.96 11.72 -3.39
CA PHE A 237 8.54 11.80 -3.08
C PHE A 237 8.30 11.40 -1.62
N THR A 238 8.14 12.39 -0.75
CA THR A 238 8.05 12.24 0.71
C THR A 238 7.06 13.25 1.27
N ASN A 239 6.82 13.23 2.58
CA ASN A 239 5.93 14.16 3.28
C ASN A 239 4.48 14.11 2.78
N VAL A 240 3.99 12.92 2.47
CA VAL A 240 2.59 12.67 2.15
C VAL A 240 1.99 11.77 3.21
N THR A 241 1.07 12.33 4.00
CA THR A 241 0.31 11.58 5.00
C THR A 241 -1.16 11.85 4.76
N MET A 242 -1.93 10.78 4.62
CA MET A 242 -3.36 10.86 4.34
C MET A 242 -4.15 10.22 5.48
N TYR A 243 -5.41 10.60 5.61
CA TYR A 243 -6.32 10.02 6.59
C TYR A 243 -7.67 9.75 5.95
N LYS A 244 -8.42 8.83 6.55
CA LYS A 244 -9.80 8.56 6.17
C LYS A 244 -10.68 8.55 7.41
N GLN A 245 -11.79 9.28 7.33
CA GLN A 245 -12.88 9.16 8.28
C GLN A 245 -13.74 7.98 7.85
N VAL A 246 -14.08 7.12 8.80
CA VAL A 246 -14.88 5.92 8.55
C VAL A 246 -16.21 6.30 7.90
N GLY A 247 -16.53 5.63 6.78
CA GLY A 247 -17.80 5.78 6.08
C GLY A 247 -17.96 7.10 5.32
N LYS A 248 -16.91 7.92 5.21
CA LYS A 248 -16.95 9.21 4.51
C LYS A 248 -15.98 9.25 3.34
N SER A 249 -16.36 9.98 2.30
CA SER A 249 -15.50 10.37 1.19
C SER A 249 -15.08 11.83 1.36
N ALA A 250 -13.81 12.13 1.14
CA ALA A 250 -13.29 13.50 1.12
C ALA A 250 -13.42 14.18 -0.26
N ASP A 251 -13.78 13.43 -1.30
CA ASP A 251 -13.96 13.89 -2.68
C ASP A 251 -12.78 14.72 -3.21
N ILE A 252 -11.57 14.28 -2.87
CA ILE A 252 -10.32 14.86 -3.35
C ILE A 252 -9.97 14.27 -4.72
N ASN A 253 -9.48 15.12 -5.61
CA ASN A 253 -8.87 14.71 -6.87
C ASN A 253 -7.79 15.72 -7.24
N THR A 254 -6.52 15.42 -6.95
CA THR A 254 -5.41 16.27 -7.38
C THR A 254 -4.86 15.86 -8.74
N THR A 255 -5.48 14.88 -9.40
CA THR A 255 -5.02 14.33 -10.70
C THR A 255 -6.15 14.20 -11.72
N PRO A 256 -6.89 15.28 -12.01
CA PRO A 256 -7.96 15.23 -13.00
C PRO A 256 -7.43 14.83 -14.38
N ASP A 257 -8.31 14.21 -15.17
CA ASP A 257 -8.10 13.87 -16.59
C ASP A 257 -6.92 12.92 -16.89
N CYS A 258 -6.34 12.29 -15.86
CA CYS A 258 -5.22 11.35 -15.98
C CYS A 258 -5.70 9.88 -15.94
N VAL A 259 -5.27 9.07 -16.90
CA VAL A 259 -5.63 7.65 -16.96
C VAL A 259 -4.74 6.81 -16.04
N TRP A 260 -5.15 5.57 -15.75
CA TRP A 260 -4.44 4.67 -14.83
C TRP A 260 -3.17 4.07 -15.46
#